data_AF-A0AB38B260-F1
#
_entry.id   AF-A0AB38B260-F1
#
_cell.length_a   1.000
_cell.length_b   1.000
_cell.length_c   1.000
_cell.angle_alpha   90.00
_cell.angle_beta   90.00
_cell.angle_gamma   90.00
#
_symmetry.space_group_name_H-M   'P 1'
#
loop_
_entity.id
_entity.type
_entity.pdbx_description
1 polymer ?
#
loop_
_entity_poly.entity_id
_entity_poly.type
_entity_poly.pdbx_seq_one_letter_code
_entity_poly.pdbx_strand_id
1 'polypeptide(L)'
;MAPRTRRHRRPAATAAAALAVASLAIPLLSSCGAVQKAMDCAKTATSVVNAVDKLQQAADNSLTDPQKAEQALDNIDTNLRKLSKEANDPELSKAVDKTNNGIKAARKDLDNNKAPDIQPIVDGAHDMTRICTPG
;
A
#
# COMPACT_ATOMS: atom_id res chain seq x y z
N MET A 1 57.85 6.18 25.84
CA MET A 1 57.79 5.09 24.84
C MET A 1 56.59 4.21 25.15
N ALA A 2 55.55 4.20 24.32
CA ALA A 2 54.45 3.23 24.42
C ALA A 2 54.00 2.82 23.00
N PRO A 3 53.76 1.53 22.74
CA PRO A 3 53.71 0.99 21.39
C PRO A 3 52.39 1.24 20.65
N ARG A 4 52.53 1.21 19.33
CA ARG A 4 51.53 1.45 18.29
C ARG A 4 50.54 0.28 18.12
N THR A 5 49.34 0.67 17.68
CA THR A 5 48.43 0.01 16.74
C THR A 5 47.80 -1.34 17.11
N ARG A 6 46.46 -1.33 17.20
CA ARG A 6 45.62 -2.39 16.61
C ARG A 6 44.48 -1.79 15.81
N ARG A 7 44.64 -1.84 14.48
CA ARG A 7 43.65 -1.55 13.46
C ARG A 7 42.67 -2.72 13.44
N HIS A 8 41.55 -2.61 14.16
CA HIS A 8 40.47 -3.60 14.07
C HIS A 8 39.73 -3.44 12.74
N ARG A 9 40.25 -4.09 11.70
CA ARG A 9 39.49 -4.43 10.50
C ARG A 9 38.44 -5.46 10.90
N ARG A 10 37.18 -5.04 10.98
CA ARG A 10 36.06 -5.97 11.12
C ARG A 10 35.83 -6.67 9.78
N PRO A 11 35.67 -8.00 9.75
CA PRO A 11 35.40 -8.74 8.53
C PRO A 11 33.99 -8.40 8.05
N ALA A 12 33.86 -8.15 6.74
CA ALA A 12 32.58 -8.10 6.06
C ALA A 12 31.95 -9.50 6.16
N ALA A 13 30.98 -9.66 7.04
CA ALA A 13 30.16 -10.85 7.10
C ALA A 13 29.14 -10.78 5.95
N THR A 14 29.40 -11.57 4.91
CA THR A 14 28.43 -11.93 3.89
C THR A 14 27.28 -12.68 4.55
N ALA A 15 26.17 -11.99 4.85
CA ALA A 15 24.93 -12.62 5.23
C ALA A 15 24.24 -13.11 3.96
N ALA A 16 24.44 -14.39 3.63
CA ALA A 16 23.57 -15.08 2.69
C ALA A 16 22.21 -15.26 3.38
N ALA A 17 21.23 -14.42 3.03
CA ALA A 17 19.86 -14.61 3.47
C ALA A 17 19.28 -15.84 2.76
N ALA A 18 19.02 -16.90 3.50
CA ALA A 18 18.30 -18.06 3.03
C ALA A 18 16.88 -17.63 2.59
N LEU A 19 16.54 -17.87 1.33
CA LEU A 19 15.17 -17.77 0.85
C LEU A 19 14.38 -18.91 1.50
N ALA A 20 13.63 -18.60 2.55
CA ALA A 20 12.62 -19.50 3.08
C ALA A 20 11.52 -19.64 2.02
N VAL A 21 11.49 -20.79 1.34
CA VAL A 21 10.39 -21.16 0.46
C VAL A 21 9.22 -21.54 1.36
N ALA A 22 8.29 -20.60 1.58
CA ALA A 22 7.04 -20.91 2.23
C ALA A 22 6.24 -21.86 1.31
N SER A 23 6.16 -23.13 1.67
CA SER A 23 5.25 -24.07 1.01
C SER A 23 3.82 -23.70 1.38
N LEU A 24 3.11 -23.07 0.44
CA LEU A 24 1.68 -22.80 0.50
C LEU A 24 0.93 -24.14 0.57
N ALA A 25 0.64 -24.61 1.78
CA ALA A 25 -0.29 -25.71 2.01
C ALA A 25 -1.70 -25.16 1.80
N ILE A 26 -2.18 -25.12 0.56
CA ILE A 26 -3.55 -24.72 0.23
C ILE A 26 -4.48 -25.85 0.66
N PRO A 27 -5.34 -25.70 1.70
CA PRO A 27 -6.42 -26.64 1.92
C PRO A 27 -7.34 -26.58 0.70
N LEU A 28 -7.37 -27.65 -0.10
CA LEU A 28 -8.10 -27.78 -1.37
C LEU A 28 -9.64 -27.82 -1.22
N LEU A 29 -10.19 -27.20 -0.18
CA LEU A 29 -11.63 -27.13 0.09
C LEU A 29 -12.26 -25.79 -0.29
N SER A 30 -11.48 -24.86 -0.86
CA SER A 30 -12.00 -23.62 -1.43
C SER A 30 -12.76 -23.92 -2.72
N SER A 31 -14.08 -23.69 -2.74
CA SER A 31 -14.81 -23.64 -4.02
C SER A 31 -14.18 -22.57 -4.92
N CYS A 32 -14.14 -22.79 -6.23
CA CYS A 32 -13.52 -21.85 -7.18
C CYS A 32 -13.99 -20.39 -7.02
N GLY A 33 -15.20 -20.17 -6.47
CA GLY A 33 -15.71 -18.82 -6.18
C GLY A 33 -14.93 -18.05 -5.12
N ALA A 34 -14.37 -18.72 -4.10
CA ALA A 34 -13.53 -18.06 -3.10
C ALA A 34 -12.18 -17.65 -3.67
N VAL A 35 -11.58 -18.51 -4.50
CA VAL A 35 -10.33 -18.21 -5.22
C VAL A 35 -10.54 -17.06 -6.21
N GLN A 36 -11.65 -17.09 -6.96
CA GLN A 36 -11.99 -16.02 -7.90
C GLN A 36 -12.14 -14.67 -7.17
N LYS A 37 -12.87 -14.64 -6.05
CA LYS A 37 -12.99 -13.43 -5.22
C LYS A 37 -11.66 -12.95 -4.66
N ALA A 38 -10.78 -13.86 -4.22
CA ALA A 38 -9.46 -13.49 -3.75
C ALA A 38 -8.60 -12.87 -4.88
N MET A 39 -8.68 -13.43 -6.09
CA MET A 39 -8.01 -12.87 -7.27
C MET A 39 -8.58 -11.51 -7.67
N ASP A 40 -9.91 -11.33 -7.61
CA ASP A 40 -10.56 -10.05 -7.88
C ASP A 40 -10.18 -9.00 -6.82
N CYS A 41 -10.16 -9.37 -5.53
CA CYS A 41 -9.65 -8.55 -4.43
C CYS A 41 -8.20 -8.11 -4.69
N ALA A 42 -7.31 -9.06 -5.02
CA ALA A 42 -5.90 -8.76 -5.27
C ALA A 42 -5.71 -7.82 -6.48
N LYS A 43 -6.47 -8.05 -7.56
CA LYS A 43 -6.44 -7.21 -8.76
C LYS A 43 -6.95 -5.80 -8.49
N THR A 44 -8.05 -5.67 -7.76
CA THR A 44 -8.60 -4.37 -7.40
C THR A 44 -7.71 -3.64 -6.40
N ALA A 45 -7.15 -4.32 -5.39
CA ALA A 45 -6.17 -3.75 -4.47
C ALA A 45 -4.89 -3.26 -5.19
N THR A 46 -4.41 -4.01 -6.18
CA THR A 46 -3.28 -3.57 -7.03
C THR A 46 -3.65 -2.32 -7.84
N SER A 47 -4.90 -2.23 -8.31
CA SER A 47 -5.38 -1.02 -9.01
C SER A 47 -5.44 0.20 -8.08
N VAL A 48 -5.72 0.00 -6.78
CA VAL A 48 -5.60 1.05 -5.75
C VAL A 48 -4.15 1.50 -5.60
N VAL A 49 -3.19 0.58 -5.46
CA VAL A 49 -1.76 0.91 -5.37
C VAL A 49 -1.29 1.73 -6.58
N ASN A 50 -1.63 1.30 -7.80
CA ASN A 50 -1.28 2.04 -9.01
C ASN A 50 -1.91 3.45 -9.05
N ALA A 51 -3.10 3.63 -8.48
CA ALA A 51 -3.73 4.94 -8.37
C ALA A 51 -3.05 5.81 -7.29
N VAL A 52 -2.58 5.20 -6.21
CA VAL A 52 -1.77 5.84 -5.17
C VAL A 52 -0.42 6.31 -5.71
N ASP A 53 0.25 5.54 -6.56
CA ASP A 53 1.51 5.97 -7.18
C ASP A 53 1.32 7.23 -8.06
N LYS A 54 0.19 7.31 -8.77
CA LYS A 54 -0.20 8.53 -9.51
C LYS A 54 -0.50 9.69 -8.58
N LEU A 55 -1.11 9.42 -7.43
CA LEU A 55 -1.33 10.44 -6.40
C LEU A 55 0.00 10.95 -5.85
N GLN A 56 0.98 10.09 -5.58
CA GLN A 56 2.31 10.51 -5.11
C GLN A 56 2.93 11.53 -6.07
N GLN A 57 2.94 11.21 -7.36
CA GLN A 57 3.46 12.10 -8.41
C GLN A 57 2.69 13.43 -8.50
N ALA A 58 1.37 13.39 -8.30
CA ALA A 58 0.52 14.58 -8.33
C ALA A 58 0.66 15.44 -7.06
N ALA A 59 0.83 14.81 -5.91
CA ALA A 59 1.00 15.46 -4.61
C ALA A 59 2.27 16.30 -4.56
N ASP A 60 3.36 15.83 -5.18
CA ASP A 60 4.62 16.59 -5.30
C ASP A 60 4.46 17.94 -6.02
N ASN A 61 3.42 18.05 -6.86
CA ASN A 61 3.13 19.25 -7.65
C ASN A 61 1.82 19.94 -7.21
N SER A 62 1.25 19.56 -6.07
CA SER A 62 -0.12 19.94 -5.70
C SER A 62 -0.32 21.44 -5.49
N LEU A 63 0.73 22.16 -5.09
CA LEU A 63 0.68 23.61 -4.92
C LEU A 63 0.62 24.37 -6.25
N THR A 64 1.04 23.73 -7.35
CA THR A 64 1.02 24.32 -8.70
C THR A 64 -0.15 23.78 -9.53
N ASP A 65 -0.56 22.53 -9.30
CA ASP A 65 -1.65 21.86 -10.02
C ASP A 65 -2.50 21.00 -9.07
N PRO A 66 -3.31 21.62 -8.18
CA PRO A 66 -4.12 20.90 -7.20
C PRO A 66 -5.20 20.02 -7.86
N GLN A 67 -5.62 20.35 -9.08
CA GLN A 67 -6.63 19.58 -9.82
C GLN A 67 -6.14 18.17 -10.16
N LYS A 68 -4.85 17.99 -10.47
CA LYS A 68 -4.30 16.64 -10.70
C LYS A 68 -4.30 15.78 -9.44
N ALA A 69 -4.03 16.38 -8.29
CA ALA A 69 -4.09 15.67 -7.01
C ALA A 69 -5.53 15.25 -6.69
N GLU A 70 -6.52 16.13 -6.89
CA GLU A 70 -7.94 15.80 -6.73
C GLU A 70 -8.39 14.66 -7.65
N GLN A 71 -8.02 14.70 -8.94
CA GLN A 71 -8.34 13.63 -9.88
C GLN A 71 -7.72 12.29 -9.47
N ALA A 72 -6.49 12.31 -8.93
CA ALA A 72 -5.87 11.10 -8.42
C ALA A 72 -6.60 10.55 -7.19
N LEU A 73 -7.03 11.43 -6.27
CA LEU A 73 -7.85 11.06 -5.10
C LEU A 73 -9.20 10.46 -5.52
N ASP A 74 -9.89 11.03 -6.50
CA ASP A 74 -11.16 10.51 -7.05
C ASP A 74 -11.00 9.10 -7.68
N ASN A 75 -9.88 8.88 -8.37
CA ASN A 75 -9.56 7.58 -8.94
C ASN A 75 -9.34 6.52 -7.86
N ILE A 76 -8.66 6.87 -6.76
CA ILE A 76 -8.46 5.99 -5.61
C ILE A 76 -9.82 5.66 -4.99
N ASP A 77 -10.60 6.67 -4.63
CA ASP A 77 -11.94 6.52 -4.03
C ASP A 77 -12.87 5.62 -4.88
N THR A 78 -12.81 5.75 -6.20
CA THR A 78 -13.55 4.88 -7.12
C THR A 78 -13.10 3.41 -7.06
N ASN A 79 -11.80 3.15 -6.95
CA ASN A 79 -11.28 1.80 -6.81
C ASN A 79 -11.59 1.20 -5.43
N LEU A 80 -11.54 2.01 -4.37
CA LEU A 80 -11.94 1.59 -3.02
C LEU A 80 -13.40 1.14 -2.96
N ARG A 81 -14.31 1.89 -3.61
CA ARG A 81 -15.72 1.50 -3.72
C ARG A 81 -15.93 0.15 -4.42
N LYS A 82 -15.10 -0.20 -5.39
CA LYS A 82 -15.16 -1.51 -6.06
C LYS A 82 -14.66 -2.60 -5.11
N LEU A 83 -13.54 -2.33 -4.45
CA LEU A 83 -12.92 -3.26 -3.51
C LEU A 83 -13.87 -3.65 -2.36
N SER A 84 -14.56 -2.67 -1.76
CA SER A 84 -15.56 -2.92 -0.70
C SER A 84 -16.75 -3.78 -1.15
N LYS A 85 -17.05 -3.85 -2.45
CA LYS A 85 -18.15 -4.67 -2.99
C LYS A 85 -17.71 -6.10 -3.29
N GLU A 86 -16.43 -6.31 -3.54
CA GLU A 86 -15.87 -7.60 -3.97
C GLU A 86 -15.55 -8.51 -2.78
N ALA A 87 -15.31 -7.92 -1.60
CA ALA A 87 -14.90 -8.66 -0.41
C ALA A 87 -15.69 -8.26 0.85
N ASN A 88 -16.19 -9.28 1.56
CA ASN A 88 -16.86 -9.15 2.86
C ASN A 88 -15.86 -9.46 3.98
N ASP A 89 -14.80 -8.66 4.09
CA ASP A 89 -13.77 -8.82 5.10
C ASP A 89 -13.74 -7.59 6.03
N PRO A 90 -13.87 -7.76 7.36
CA PRO A 90 -13.84 -6.66 8.32
C PRO A 90 -12.50 -5.90 8.35
N GLU A 91 -11.38 -6.59 8.18
CA GLU A 91 -10.05 -5.96 8.14
C GLU A 91 -9.88 -5.18 6.84
N LEU A 92 -10.38 -5.71 5.72
CA LEU A 92 -10.41 -4.96 4.46
C LEU A 92 -11.27 -3.70 4.59
N SER A 93 -12.43 -3.80 5.24
CA SER A 93 -13.31 -2.66 5.48
C SER A 93 -12.60 -1.58 6.30
N LYS A 94 -11.87 -1.96 7.36
CA LYS A 94 -11.04 -1.04 8.15
C LYS A 94 -9.94 -0.38 7.32
N ALA A 95 -9.28 -1.14 6.44
CA ALA A 95 -8.26 -0.59 5.55
C ALA A 95 -8.87 0.43 4.58
N VAL A 96 -10.04 0.14 4.01
CA VAL A 96 -10.78 1.07 3.14
C VAL A 96 -11.18 2.34 3.89
N ASP A 97 -11.70 2.21 5.11
CA ASP A 97 -12.07 3.37 5.93
C ASP A 97 -10.86 4.24 6.29
N LYS A 98 -9.72 3.61 6.64
CA LYS A 98 -8.46 4.32 6.88
C LYS A 98 -8.03 5.11 5.64
N THR A 99 -8.04 4.49 4.46
CA THR A 99 -7.69 5.17 3.20
C THR A 99 -8.67 6.30 2.88
N ASN A 100 -9.99 6.09 3.05
CA ASN A 100 -11.01 7.12 2.85
C ASN A 100 -10.83 8.33 3.78
N ASN A 101 -10.43 8.10 5.03
CA ASN A 101 -10.11 9.18 5.95
C ASN A 101 -8.85 9.94 5.54
N GLY A 102 -7.83 9.23 5.04
CA GLY A 102 -6.65 9.83 4.42
C GLY A 102 -7.02 10.72 3.22
N ILE A 103 -7.89 10.24 2.32
CA ILE A 103 -8.39 11.02 1.18
C ILE A 103 -9.08 12.31 1.65
N LYS A 104 -9.97 12.23 2.65
CA LYS A 104 -10.64 13.42 3.20
C LYS A 104 -9.65 14.43 3.79
N ALA A 105 -8.62 13.95 4.48
CA ALA A 105 -7.57 14.82 5.01
C ALA A 105 -6.76 15.49 3.89
N ALA A 106 -6.36 14.71 2.87
CA ALA A 106 -5.64 15.22 1.71
C ALA A 106 -6.43 16.29 0.95
N ARG A 107 -7.73 16.07 0.71
CA ARG A 107 -8.62 17.09 0.10
C ARG A 107 -8.67 18.36 0.93
N LYS A 108 -8.79 18.22 2.25
CA LYS A 108 -8.78 19.38 3.15
C LYS A 108 -7.46 20.14 3.07
N ASP A 109 -6.32 19.46 2.93
CA ASP A 109 -5.04 20.14 2.75
C ASP A 109 -5.00 20.91 1.41
N LEU A 110 -5.47 20.29 0.32
CA LEU A 110 -5.57 20.93 -0.99
C LEU A 110 -6.47 22.18 -0.94
N ASP A 111 -7.65 22.09 -0.33
CA ASP A 111 -8.58 23.22 -0.13
C ASP A 111 -7.93 24.38 0.65
N ASN A 112 -6.98 24.07 1.53
CA ASN A 112 -6.23 25.05 2.32
C ASN A 112 -4.94 25.52 1.63
N ASN A 113 -4.73 25.21 0.35
CA ASN A 113 -3.50 25.48 -0.41
C ASN A 113 -2.24 24.90 0.27
N LYS A 114 -2.35 23.68 0.81
CA LYS A 114 -1.25 22.95 1.43
C LYS A 114 -0.92 21.69 0.63
N ALA A 115 0.34 21.28 0.70
CA ALA A 115 0.74 19.96 0.22
C ALA A 115 0.05 18.89 1.09
N PRO A 116 -0.71 17.95 0.49
CA PRO A 116 -1.43 16.95 1.26
C PRO A 116 -0.50 15.89 1.84
N ASP A 117 -0.75 15.46 3.07
CA ASP A 117 -0.16 14.23 3.59
C ASP A 117 -0.89 13.00 3.03
N ILE A 118 -0.19 12.22 2.21
CA ILE A 118 -0.74 11.04 1.54
C ILE A 118 -0.29 9.73 2.19
N GLN A 119 0.55 9.75 3.22
CA GLN A 119 1.00 8.52 3.90
C GLN A 119 -0.15 7.64 4.40
N PRO A 120 -1.22 8.19 5.01
CA PRO A 120 -2.36 7.37 5.43
C PRO A 120 -3.03 6.60 4.28
N ILE A 121 -2.99 7.17 3.06
CA ILE A 121 -3.55 6.55 1.84
C ILE A 121 -2.62 5.43 1.36
N VAL A 122 -1.31 5.67 1.36
CA VAL A 122 -0.28 4.67 1.01
C VAL A 122 -0.35 3.46 1.94
N ASP A 123 -0.39 3.69 3.25
CA ASP A 123 -0.47 2.62 4.24
C ASP A 123 -1.73 1.77 4.06
N GLY A 124 -2.88 2.43 3.88
CA GLY A 124 -4.14 1.72 3.70
C GLY A 124 -4.16 0.88 2.42
N ALA A 125 -3.56 1.36 1.32
CA ALA A 125 -3.42 0.57 0.10
C ALA A 125 -2.50 -0.65 0.30
N HIS A 126 -1.42 -0.52 1.07
CA HIS A 126 -0.54 -1.64 1.41
C HIS A 126 -1.24 -2.66 2.34
N ASP A 127 -2.05 -2.19 3.29
CA ASP A 127 -2.89 -3.07 4.11
C ASP A 127 -3.88 -3.86 3.25
N MET A 128 -4.50 -3.24 2.25
CA MET A 128 -5.42 -3.91 1.33
C MET A 128 -4.73 -5.02 0.53
N THR A 129 -3.53 -4.78 -0.02
CA THR A 129 -2.82 -5.82 -0.78
C THR A 129 -2.44 -6.99 0.12
N ARG A 130 -2.00 -6.72 1.36
CA ARG A 130 -1.72 -7.77 2.36
C ARG A 130 -2.96 -8.58 2.70
N ILE A 131 -4.12 -7.95 2.86
CA ILE A 131 -5.39 -8.63 3.18
C ILE A 131 -5.92 -9.43 1.99
N CYS A 132 -5.82 -8.88 0.77
CA CYS A 132 -6.29 -9.52 -0.46
C CYS A 132 -5.33 -10.58 -1.01
N THR A 133 -4.11 -10.71 -0.48
CA THR A 133 -3.16 -11.74 -0.95
C THR A 133 -3.68 -13.12 -0.55
N PRO A 134 -3.87 -14.05 -1.50
CA PRO A 134 -4.18 -15.43 -1.17
C PRO A 134 -3.04 -16.00 -0.33
N GLY A 135 -3.36 -16.44 0.89
CA GLY A 135 -2.41 -17.03 1.84
C GLY A 135 -1.87 -18.38 1.39
#